data_AF-A0A7V8X5U0-F1
#
_entry.id   AF-A0A7V8X5U0-F1
#
_cell.length_a   1.000
_cell.length_b   1.000
_cell.length_c   1.000
_cell.angle_alpha   90.00
_cell.angle_beta   90.00
_cell.angle_gamma   90.00
#
_symmetry.space_group_name_H-M   'P 1'
#
loop_
_entity.id
_entity.type
_entity.pdbx_description
1 polymer ?
#
loop_
_entity_poly.entity_id
_entity_poly.type
_entity_poly.pdbx_seq_one_letter_code
_entity_poly.pdbx_strand_id
1 'polypeptide(L)' 'FETQHFPDSPNHPHFPSTILRPDETYRSTTIFGFSTTS' A
#
# COMPACT_ATOMS: atom_id res chain seq x y z
N PHE A 1 -1.09 -7.76 -10.34
CA PHE A 1 -0.70 -6.42 -9.83
C PHE A 1 -0.74 -6.50 -8.31
N GLU A 2 0.27 -5.97 -7.62
CA GLU A 2 0.32 -5.92 -6.16
C GLU A 2 0.51 -4.46 -5.72
N THR A 3 -0.58 -3.78 -5.34
CA THR A 3 -0.51 -2.46 -4.69
C THR A 3 -0.05 -2.69 -3.27
N GLN A 4 1.20 -2.39 -2.97
CA GLN A 4 1.71 -2.49 -1.61
C GLN A 4 2.85 -1.52 -1.35
N HIS A 5 3.27 -1.49 -0.09
CA HIS A 5 4.51 -0.85 0.35
C HIS A 5 5.73 -1.59 -0.20
N PHE A 6 6.91 -0.96 -0.14
CA PHE A 6 8.14 -1.64 -0.58
C PHE A 6 8.35 -2.93 0.23
N PRO A 7 8.67 -4.05 -0.44
CA PRO A 7 8.73 -5.37 0.20
C PRO A 7 9.73 -5.44 1.35
N ASP A 8 10.76 -4.59 1.34
CA ASP A 8 11.84 -4.58 2.33
C ASP A 8 11.87 -3.31 3.21
N SER A 9 10.73 -2.63 3.34
CA SER A 9 10.57 -1.42 4.18
C SER A 9 11.06 -1.58 5.63
N PRO A 10 10.86 -2.73 6.31
CA PRO A 10 11.36 -2.90 7.68
C PRO A 10 12.89 -2.88 7.78
N ASN A 11 13.61 -3.31 6.73
CA ASN A 11 15.08 -3.43 6.75
C ASN A 11 15.80 -2.21 6.16
N HIS A 12 15.08 -1.30 5.51
CA HIS A 12 15.62 -0.08 4.92
C HIS A 12 15.09 1.17 5.65
N PRO A 13 15.87 1.80 6.54
CA PRO A 13 15.40 2.91 7.39
C PRO A 13 15.01 4.19 6.63
N HIS A 14 15.42 4.30 5.37
CA HIS A 14 15.02 5.42 4.50
C HIS A 14 13.71 5.17 3.75
N PHE A 15 13.17 3.94 3.79
CA PHE A 15 11.85 3.65 3.23
C PHE A 15 10.74 4.10 4.18
N PRO A 16 9.55 4.43 3.66
CA PRO A 16 8.39 4.66 4.51
C PRO A 16 8.13 3.45 5.43
N SER A 17 7.87 3.71 6.71
CA SER A 17 7.54 2.66 7.67
C SER A 17 6.20 2.00 7.34
N THR A 18 6.12 0.69 7.55
CA THR A 18 4.90 -0.11 7.45
C THR A 18 4.29 -0.46 8.81
N ILE A 19 4.82 0.13 9.90
CA ILE A 19 4.34 -0.12 11.26
C ILE A 19 3.04 0.66 11.48
N LEU A 20 1.98 -0.07 11.85
CA LEU A 20 0.75 0.50 12.41
C LEU A 20 0.82 0.41 13.94
N ARG A 21 0.63 1.54 14.63
CA ARG A 21 0.60 1.60 16.10
C ARG A 21 -0.83 1.43 16.64
N PRO A 22 -1.00 1.12 17.94
CA PRO A 22 -2.31 1.18 18.58
C PRO A 22 -3.02 2.50 18.29
N ASP A 23 -4.34 2.42 18.08
CA ASP A 23 -5.25 3.53 17.73
C ASP A 23 -5.01 4.18 16.35
N GLU A 24 -4.01 3.77 15.58
CA GLU A 24 -3.87 4.19 14.18
C GLU A 24 -4.83 3.41 13.28
N THR A 25 -5.44 4.11 12.32
CA THR A 25 -6.28 3.49 11.31
C THR A 25 -5.47 3.17 10.06
N TYR A 26 -5.38 1.89 9.73
CA TYR A 26 -4.83 1.47 8.43
C TYR A 26 -5.84 1.69 7.31
N ARG A 27 -5.41 2.29 6.19
CA ARG A 27 -6.23 2.46 4.98
C ARG A 27 -5.41 2.19 3.72
N SER A 28 -5.95 1.35 2.84
CA SER A 28 -5.43 1.10 1.50
C SER A 28 -6.60 0.99 0.52
N THR A 29 -6.39 1.33 -0.75
CA THR A 29 -7.43 1.25 -1.78
C THR A 29 -6.79 0.89 -3.10
N THR A 30 -7.30 -0.17 -3.74
CA THR A 30 -6.90 -0.61 -5.07
C THR A 30 -8.09 -0.50 -6.00
N ILE A 31 -7.93 0.24 -7.10
CA ILE A 31 -8.99 0.47 -8.08
C ILE A 31 -8.57 -0.18 -9.39
N PHE A 32 -9.41 -1.09 -9.89
CA PHE A 32 -9.29 -1.63 -11.24
C PHE A 32 -10.43 -1.07 -12.09
N GLY A 33 -10.11 -0.23 -13.07
CA GLY A 33 -11.07 0.35 -14.00
C GLY A 33 -11.03 -0.38 -15.33
N PHE A 34 -12.12 -1.05 -15.71
CA PHE A 34 -12.29 -1.68 -17.02
C PHE A 34 -13.44 -1.01 -17.78
N SER A 35 -13.27 -0.80 -19.08
CA SER A 35 -14.30 -0.24 -19.96
C SER A 35 -14.22 -0.85 -21.35
N THR A 36 -15.35 -0.96 -22.04
CA THR A 36 -15.43 -1.33 -23.47
C THR A 36 -15.98 -0.15 -24.26
N THR A 37 -15.45 0.08 -25.46
CA THR A 37 -15.99 1.10 -26.38
C THR A 37 -17.35 0.64 -26.93
N SER A 38 -18.32 1.55 -27.03
CA SER A 38 -19.57 1.34 -27.77
C SER A 38 -19.35 1.48 -29.27
#